data_AF-A0A845UF00-F1
#
_entry.id   AF-A0A845UF00-F1
#
_cell.length_a   1.000
_cell.length_b   1.000
_cell.length_c   1.000
_cell.angle_alpha   90.00
_cell.angle_beta   90.00
_cell.angle_gamma   90.00
#
_symmetry.space_group_name_H-M   'P 1'
#
loop_
_entity.id
_entity.type
_entity.pdbx_description
1 polymer ?
#
loop_
_entity_poly.entity_id
_entity_poly.type
_entity_poly.pdbx_seq_one_letter_code
_entity_poly.pdbx_strand_id
1 'polypeptide(L)'
;MIEEERLELMPPHLRSLAGDEWPTREKSIKQARLDYQNLGFVLAEQVFHPALRAVATPVIAKTSGRIFTLSCAGPVATSERLRNEIGPKLTLLAKNLQTTTMMLT
;
A
#
# COMPACT_ATOMS: atom_id res chain seq x y z
N MET A 1 9.40 1.28 -12.51
CA MET A 1 9.96 2.33 -11.64
C MET A 1 11.09 1.71 -10.87
N ILE A 2 12.31 2.10 -11.18
CA ILE A 2 13.51 1.66 -10.46
C ILE A 2 13.54 2.37 -9.09
N GLU A 3 14.11 1.75 -8.05
CA GLU A 3 14.07 2.30 -6.69
C GLU A 3 14.76 3.67 -6.58
N GLU A 4 15.78 3.93 -7.39
CA GLU A 4 16.42 5.25 -7.51
C GLU A 4 15.42 6.31 -8.01
N GLU A 5 14.70 6.04 -9.10
CA GLU A 5 13.67 6.94 -9.64
C GLU A 5 12.58 7.24 -8.60
N ARG A 6 12.20 6.22 -7.81
CA ARG A 6 11.22 6.37 -6.71
C ARG A 6 11.74 7.26 -5.58
N LEU A 7 13.03 7.17 -5.26
CA LEU A 7 13.65 7.90 -4.14
C LEU A 7 14.13 9.30 -4.54
N GLU A 8 14.53 9.50 -5.79
CA GLU A 8 15.05 10.78 -6.28
C GLU A 8 13.95 11.71 -6.78
N LEU A 9 12.96 11.18 -7.53
CA LEU A 9 11.97 12.03 -8.20
C LEU A 9 10.70 12.24 -7.36
N MET A 10 10.30 11.23 -6.58
CA MET A 10 9.03 11.26 -5.87
C MET A 10 9.04 12.18 -4.63
N PRO A 11 10.06 12.14 -3.74
CA PRO A 11 10.03 12.93 -2.50
C PRO A 11 10.01 14.45 -2.71
N PRO A 12 10.80 15.06 -3.62
CA PRO A 12 10.72 16.50 -3.86
C PRO A 12 9.34 16.94 -4.37
N HIS A 13 8.75 16.18 -5.28
CA HIS A 13 7.43 16.47 -5.81
C HIS A 13 6.33 16.31 -4.75
N LEU A 14 6.34 15.20 -4.00
CA LEU A 14 5.39 14.99 -2.90
C LEU A 14 5.55 16.01 -1.78
N ARG A 15 6.77 16.45 -1.50
CA ARG A 15 7.05 17.51 -0.52
C ARG A 15 6.47 18.84 -0.95
N SER A 16 6.62 19.19 -2.24
CA SER A 16 6.00 20.39 -2.82
C SER A 16 4.47 20.36 -2.70
N LEU A 17 3.86 19.21 -3.00
CA LEU A 17 2.40 19.03 -2.87
C LEU A 17 1.90 19.05 -1.43
N ALA A 18 2.71 18.53 -0.49
CA ALA A 18 2.34 18.40 0.92
C ALA A 18 2.47 19.71 1.71
N GLY A 19 3.37 20.62 1.31
CA GLY A 19 3.69 21.83 2.05
C GLY A 19 4.02 21.52 3.52
N ASP A 20 3.33 22.19 4.44
CA ASP A 20 3.53 22.06 5.89
C ASP A 20 3.13 20.67 6.43
N GLU A 21 2.32 19.89 5.71
CA GLU A 21 1.97 18.53 6.12
C GLU A 21 3.07 17.51 5.80
N TRP A 22 4.15 17.93 5.13
CA TRP A 22 5.21 17.03 4.68
C TRP A 22 5.78 16.14 5.80
N PRO A 23 6.13 16.66 7.00
CA PRO A 23 6.68 15.81 8.06
C PRO A 23 5.75 14.65 8.46
N THR A 24 4.44 14.90 8.49
CA THR A 24 3.42 13.89 8.79
C THR A 24 3.32 12.87 7.66
N ARG A 25 3.27 13.32 6.40
CA ARG A 25 3.19 12.43 5.23
C ARG A 25 4.44 11.58 5.07
N GLU A 26 5.61 12.17 5.28
CA GLU A 26 6.89 11.47 5.24
C GLU A 26 6.96 10.35 6.30
N LYS A 27 6.50 10.64 7.52
CA LYS A 27 6.40 9.62 8.58
C LYS A 27 5.47 8.47 8.17
N SER A 28 4.30 8.77 7.61
CA SER A 28 3.35 7.76 7.14
C SER A 28 3.92 6.91 5.98
N ILE A 29 4.66 7.52 5.05
CA ILE A 29 5.34 6.80 3.96
C ILE A 29 6.42 5.85 4.50
N LYS A 30 7.23 6.32 5.46
CA LYS A 30 8.26 5.49 6.12
C LYS A 30 7.61 4.32 6.87
N GLN A 31 6.53 4.56 7.60
CA GLN A 31 5.80 3.51 8.29
C GLN A 31 5.21 2.48 7.32
N ALA A 32 4.59 2.93 6.23
CA ALA A 32 4.05 2.04 5.20
C ALA A 32 5.13 1.12 4.60
N ARG A 33 6.35 1.62 4.41
CA ARG A 33 7.47 0.79 3.93
C ARG A 33 7.83 -0.30 4.94
N LEU A 34 7.91 0.04 6.23
CA LEU A 34 8.18 -0.93 7.29
C LEU A 34 7.05 -1.95 7.42
N ASP A 35 5.79 -1.51 7.35
CA ASP A 35 4.63 -2.40 7.38
C ASP A 35 4.70 -3.41 6.24
N TYR A 36 4.96 -2.96 5.01
CA TYR A 36 5.08 -3.86 3.87
C TYR A 36 6.23 -4.85 4.03
N GLN A 37 7.40 -4.38 4.48
CA GLN A 37 8.57 -5.25 4.71
C GLN A 37 8.29 -6.34 5.75
N ASN A 38 7.56 -6.01 6.81
CA ASN A 38 7.32 -6.91 7.94
C ASN A 38 6.07 -7.80 7.77
N LEU A 39 5.04 -7.29 7.09
CA LEU A 39 3.71 -7.91 7.04
C LEU A 39 3.30 -8.35 5.63
N GLY A 40 3.94 -7.82 4.58
CA GLY A 40 3.53 -8.02 3.19
C GLY A 40 2.31 -7.19 2.77
N PHE A 41 1.87 -6.26 3.60
CA PHE A 41 0.80 -5.28 3.33
C PHE A 41 1.04 -4.00 4.13
N VAL A 42 0.36 -2.92 3.74
CA VAL A 42 0.40 -1.60 4.39
C VAL A 42 -0.90 -1.35 5.13
N LEU A 43 -0.81 -0.83 6.35
CA LEU A 43 -1.96 -0.27 7.07
C LEU A 43 -2.01 1.25 6.87
N ALA A 44 -3.19 1.76 6.54
CA ALA A 44 -3.46 3.19 6.44
C ALA A 44 -4.57 3.55 7.41
N GLU A 45 -4.18 4.08 8.56
CA GLU A 45 -5.10 4.50 9.60
C GLU A 45 -5.27 6.00 9.57
N GLN A 46 -6.50 6.47 9.34
CA GLN A 46 -6.85 7.88 9.41
C GLN A 46 -6.08 8.80 8.45
N VAL A 47 -5.34 8.23 7.48
CA VAL A 47 -4.49 8.97 6.54
C VAL A 47 -5.31 9.81 5.55
N PHE A 48 -6.50 9.34 5.18
CA PHE A 48 -7.39 10.02 4.24
C PHE A 48 -8.57 10.71 4.94
N HIS A 49 -9.13 10.06 5.96
CA HIS A 49 -10.24 10.59 6.73
C HIS A 49 -10.21 9.99 8.15
N PRO A 50 -10.49 10.74 9.23
CA PRO A 50 -10.38 10.24 10.61
C PRO A 50 -11.25 9.01 10.91
N ALA A 51 -12.36 8.87 10.20
CA ALA A 51 -13.26 7.73 10.33
C ALA A 51 -12.85 6.51 9.48
N LEU A 52 -11.91 6.65 8.54
CA LEU A 52 -11.53 5.59 7.62
C LEU A 52 -10.22 4.93 8.01
N ARG A 53 -10.24 3.59 7.90
CA ARG A 53 -9.03 2.77 7.96
C ARG A 53 -9.02 1.87 6.74
N ALA A 54 -7.81 1.57 6.27
CA ALA A 54 -7.61 0.76 5.10
C ALA A 54 -6.38 -0.15 5.25
N VAL A 55 -6.38 -1.23 4.48
CA VAL A 55 -5.23 -2.09 4.26
C VAL A 55 -5.02 -2.26 2.76
N ALA A 56 -3.76 -2.28 2.32
CA ALA A 56 -3.43 -2.39 0.92
C ALA A 56 -2.19 -3.28 0.68
N THR A 57 -2.16 -3.97 -0.45
CA THR A 57 -1.04 -4.82 -0.88
C THR A 57 -0.86 -4.70 -2.40
N PRO A 58 0.38 -4.78 -2.92
CA PRO A 58 0.61 -4.76 -4.36
C PRO A 58 0.17 -6.06 -5.04
N VAL A 59 -0.25 -5.94 -6.28
CA VAL A 59 -0.41 -7.04 -7.25
C VAL A 59 0.54 -6.76 -8.42
N ILE A 60 1.55 -7.61 -8.62
CA ILE A 60 2.54 -7.43 -9.67
C ILE A 60 2.24 -8.38 -10.83
N ALA A 61 1.85 -7.84 -11.98
CA ALA A 61 1.60 -8.63 -13.17
C ALA A 61 2.91 -9.22 -13.71
N LYS A 62 3.09 -10.54 -13.59
CA LYS A 62 4.34 -11.23 -13.95
C LYS A 62 4.78 -11.00 -15.40
N THR A 63 3.84 -10.85 -16.33
CA THR A 63 4.11 -10.70 -17.77
C THR A 63 4.65 -9.32 -18.15
N SER A 64 4.23 -8.27 -17.44
CA SER A 64 4.54 -6.87 -17.80
C SER A 64 5.32 -6.11 -16.72
N GLY A 65 5.46 -6.68 -15.53
CA GLY A 65 5.99 -5.98 -14.36
C GLY A 65 5.10 -4.85 -13.85
N ARG A 66 3.90 -4.66 -14.41
CA ARG A 66 2.96 -3.62 -13.98
C ARG A 66 2.50 -3.86 -12.54
N ILE A 67 2.49 -2.80 -11.75
CA ILE A 67 2.11 -2.82 -10.35
C ILE A 67 0.71 -2.25 -10.21
N PHE A 68 -0.18 -3.04 -9.64
CA PHE A 68 -1.52 -2.63 -9.20
C PHE A 68 -1.58 -2.65 -7.67
N THR A 69 -2.60 -2.02 -7.11
CA THR A 69 -2.87 -2.07 -5.67
C THR A 69 -4.21 -2.72 -5.44
N LEU A 70 -4.25 -3.71 -4.56
CA LEU A 70 -5.48 -4.24 -4.00
C LEU A 70 -5.66 -3.66 -2.60
N SER A 71 -6.82 -3.04 -2.33
CA SER A 71 -7.11 -2.41 -1.05
C SER A 71 -8.48 -2.81 -0.52
N CYS A 72 -8.62 -2.77 0.80
CA CYS A 72 -9.89 -2.87 1.50
C CYS A 72 -9.97 -1.73 2.52
N ALA A 73 -11.05 -0.95 2.47
CA ALA A 73 -11.24 0.22 3.32
C ALA A 73 -12.68 0.31 3.84
N GLY A 74 -12.87 0.87 5.03
CA GLY A 74 -14.21 1.12 5.55
C GLY A 74 -14.23 1.76 6.93
N PRO A 75 -15.38 2.35 7.33
CA PRO A 75 -15.49 3.11 8.58
C PRO A 75 -15.55 2.26 9.86
N VAL A 76 -15.91 0.97 9.74
CA VAL A 76 -16.11 0.06 10.90
C VAL A 76 -14.91 -0.89 11.09
N ALA A 77 -13.87 -0.78 10.27
CA ALA A 77 -12.72 -1.64 10.38
C ALA A 77 -11.86 -1.24 11.59
N THR A 78 -11.64 -2.14 12.55
CA THR A 78 -10.68 -1.93 13.63
C THR A 78 -9.25 -2.20 13.13
N SER A 79 -8.25 -1.51 13.66
CA SER A 79 -6.83 -1.75 13.38
C SER A 79 -6.44 -3.22 13.55
N GLU A 80 -6.90 -3.85 14.63
CA GLU A 80 -6.62 -5.26 14.91
C GLU A 80 -7.16 -6.19 13.83
N ARG A 81 -8.44 -6.05 13.47
CA ARG A 81 -9.05 -6.82 12.38
C ARG A 81 -8.36 -6.60 11.04
N LEU A 82 -7.99 -5.37 10.71
CA LEU A 82 -7.25 -5.08 9.48
C LEU A 82 -5.88 -5.79 9.48
N ARG A 83 -5.18 -5.77 10.62
CA ARG A 83 -3.84 -6.37 10.76
C ARG A 83 -3.87 -7.89 10.80
N ASN A 84 -4.76 -8.47 11.58
CA ASN A 84 -4.72 -9.90 11.92
C ASN A 84 -5.61 -10.75 11.01
N GLU A 85 -6.62 -10.15 10.35
CA GLU A 85 -7.56 -10.89 9.52
C GLU A 85 -7.52 -10.44 8.05
N ILE A 86 -7.77 -9.15 7.79
CA ILE A 86 -8.01 -8.66 6.43
C ILE A 86 -6.70 -8.57 5.64
N GLY A 87 -5.64 -8.01 6.22
CA GLY A 87 -4.32 -7.89 5.58
C GLY A 87 -3.79 -9.23 5.06
N PRO A 88 -3.67 -10.27 5.89
CA PRO A 88 -3.22 -11.59 5.45
C PRO A 88 -4.08 -12.18 4.32
N LYS A 89 -5.41 -12.08 4.41
CA LYS A 89 -6.35 -12.56 3.37
C LYS A 89 -6.18 -11.79 2.06
N LEU A 90 -6.00 -10.46 2.15
CA LEU A 90 -5.80 -9.60 0.99
C LEU A 90 -4.48 -9.91 0.28
N THR A 91 -3.39 -10.12 1.05
CA THR A 91 -2.08 -10.53 0.50
C THR A 91 -2.16 -11.90 -0.17
N LEU A 92 -2.90 -12.86 0.40
CA LEU A 92 -3.12 -14.16 -0.24
C LEU A 92 -3.89 -14.01 -1.56
N LEU A 93 -4.97 -13.22 -1.58
CA LEU A 93 -5.73 -12.93 -2.79
C LEU A 93 -4.86 -12.26 -3.85
N ALA A 94 -4.03 -11.28 -3.46
CA ALA A 94 -3.10 -10.62 -4.35
C ALA A 94 -2.12 -11.61 -5.00
N LYS A 95 -1.55 -12.54 -4.22
CA LYS A 95 -0.69 -13.62 -4.73
C LYS A 95 -1.42 -14.53 -5.73
N ASN A 96 -2.68 -14.86 -5.46
CA ASN A 96 -3.49 -15.68 -6.37
C ASN A 96 -3.72 -14.97 -7.70
N LEU A 97 -4.06 -13.67 -7.68
CA LEU A 97 -4.24 -12.87 -8.90
C LEU A 97 -2.97 -12.82 -9.77
N GLN A 98 -1.79 -12.73 -9.14
CA GLN A 98 -0.51 -12.76 -9.84
C GLN A 98 -0.25 -14.10 -10.55
N THR A 99 -0.81 -15.20 -10.04
CA THR A 99 -0.69 -16.54 -10.63
C THR A 99 -1.73 -16.75 -11.74
N THR A 100 -2.99 -16.36 -11.51
CA THR A 100 -4.08 -16.54 -12.49
C THR A 100 -3.92 -15.68 -13.75
N THR A 101 -3.28 -14.51 -13.63
CA THR A 101 -3.02 -13.62 -14.78
C THR A 101 -2.11 -14.29 -15.85
N MET A 102 -1.45 -15.41 -15.54
CA MET A 102 -0.71 -16.22 -16.52
C MET A 102 -1.59 -17.02 -17.49
N MET A 103 -2.91 -17.13 -17.28
CA MET A 103 -3.80 -17.97 -18.11
C MET A 103 -4.70 -17.20 -19.10
N LEU A 104 -4.60 -15.87 -19.18
CA LEU A 104 -5.50 -15.04 -20.01
C LEU A 104 -4.82 -14.44 -21.26
N THR A 105 -3.76 -15.07 -21.76
CA THR A 105 -3.11 -14.75 -23.04
C THR A 105 -3.06 -15.96 -23.92
#